data_AF-A0A4X2KFY8-F1
#
_entry.id   AF-A0A4X2KFY8-F1
#
_cell.length_a   1.000
_cell.length_b   1.000
_cell.length_c   1.000
_cell.angle_alpha   90.00
_cell.angle_beta   90.00
_cell.angle_gamma   90.00
#
_symmetry.space_group_name_H-M   'P 1'
#
loop_
_entity.id
_entity.type
_entity.pdbx_description
1 polymer ?
#
loop_
_entity_poly.entity_id
_entity_poly.type
_entity_poly.pdbx_seq_one_letter_code
_entity_poly.pdbx_strand_id
1 'polypeptide(L)' 'MVIHTMLHTLQEMKQTIKIKAQTEGINVSEEALNHLGETSTKTTLRYSVQRLTPANLHQECALTCKHQRCKDGYF' A
#
# COMPACT_ATOMS: atom_id res chain seq x y z
N MET A 1 -36.03 8.71 -3.52
CA MET A 1 -35.33 8.56 -2.22
C MET A 1 -33.85 8.82 -2.47
N VAL A 2 -33.25 9.78 -1.78
CA VAL A 2 -31.81 10.10 -1.90
C VAL A 2 -31.11 9.57 -0.64
N ILE A 3 -30.01 8.84 -0.81
CA ILE A 3 -29.25 8.22 0.29
C ILE A 3 -27.88 8.91 0.37
N HIS A 4 -27.49 9.31 1.57
CA HIS A 4 -26.21 9.99 1.81
C HIS A 4 -25.12 8.97 2.18
N THR A 5 -23.94 9.11 1.58
CA THR A 5 -22.76 8.34 1.96
C THR A 5 -21.97 9.08 3.03
N MET A 6 -21.51 8.35 4.05
CA MET A 6 -20.71 8.90 5.14
C MET A 6 -19.21 8.62 4.94
N LEU A 7 -18.37 9.40 5.60
CA LEU A 7 -16.93 9.17 5.62
C LEU A 7 -16.61 7.93 6.47
N HIS A 8 -15.67 7.13 5.96
CA HIS A 8 -15.18 5.95 6.67
C HIS A 8 -14.31 6.33 7.87
N THR A 9 -14.42 5.54 8.92
CA THR A 9 -13.53 5.60 10.09
C THR A 9 -12.15 5.03 9.76
N LEU A 10 -11.14 5.36 10.58
CA LEU A 10 -9.78 4.83 10.41
C LEU A 10 -9.72 3.29 10.39
N GLN A 11 -10.55 2.63 11.18
CA GLN A 11 -10.60 1.16 11.26
C GLN A 11 -11.12 0.56 9.95
N GLU A 12 -12.22 1.11 9.41
CA GLU A 12 -12.79 0.69 8.14
C GLU A 12 -11.83 0.96 6.97
N MET A 13 -11.08 2.07 7.02
CA MET A 13 -10.04 2.36 6.03
C MET A 13 -8.93 1.31 6.06
N LYS A 14 -8.38 0.98 7.23
CA LYS A 14 -7.37 -0.07 7.39
C LYS A 14 -7.86 -1.42 6.88
N GLN A 15 -9.11 -1.76 7.18
CA GLN A 15 -9.72 -3.01 6.74
C GLN A 15 -9.89 -3.06 5.22
N THR A 16 -10.30 -1.95 4.60
CA THR A 16 -10.40 -1.85 3.13
C THR A 16 -9.04 -2.02 2.46
N ILE A 17 -8.00 -1.36 2.99
CA ILE A 17 -6.62 -1.48 2.47
C ILE A 17 -6.11 -2.92 2.62
N LYS A 18 -6.40 -3.58 3.74
CA LYS A 18 -6.03 -4.98 3.98
C LYS A 18 -6.68 -5.93 2.98
N ILE A 19 -7.98 -5.77 2.72
CA ILE A 19 -8.69 -6.57 1.71
C ILE A 19 -8.08 -6.32 0.33
N LYS A 20 -7.81 -5.07 -0.02
CA LYS A 20 -7.19 -4.73 -1.31
C LYS A 20 -5.80 -5.36 -1.48
N ALA A 21 -4.96 -5.30 -0.46
CA ALA A 21 -3.66 -5.96 -0.46
C ALA A 21 -3.79 -7.48 -0.66
N GLN A 22 -4.75 -8.13 0.02
CA GLN A 22 -5.03 -9.55 -0.16
C GLN A 22 -5.51 -9.88 -1.58
N THR A 23 -6.37 -9.04 -2.17
CA THR A 23 -6.85 -9.26 -3.55
C THR A 23 -5.76 -9.12 -4.61
N GLU A 24 -4.75 -8.30 -4.33
CA GLU A 24 -3.62 -8.06 -5.23
C GLU A 24 -2.43 -9.00 -4.92
N GLY A 25 -2.55 -9.88 -3.93
CA GLY A 25 -1.49 -10.81 -3.52
C GLY A 25 -0.30 -10.13 -2.84
N ILE A 26 -0.52 -8.94 -2.28
CA ILE A 26 0.52 -8.09 -1.68
C ILE A 26 0.60 -8.37 -0.19
N ASN A 27 1.79 -8.70 0.31
CA ASN A 27 2.01 -8.84 1.74
C ASN A 27 2.43 -7.50 2.36
N VAL A 28 1.58 -6.93 3.21
CA VAL A 28 1.79 -5.62 3.85
C VAL A 28 1.95 -5.82 5.36
N SER A 29 3.00 -5.22 5.95
CA SER A 29 3.21 -5.26 7.40
C SER A 29 2.16 -4.43 8.16
N GLU A 30 1.94 -4.76 9.43
CA GLU A 30 0.98 -4.05 10.28
C GLU A 30 1.36 -2.58 10.51
N GLU A 31 2.66 -2.30 10.64
CA GLU A 31 3.21 -0.94 10.73
C GLU A 31 2.91 -0.12 9.47
N ALA A 32 3.06 -0.72 8.29
CA ALA A 32 2.74 -0.09 7.02
C ALA A 32 1.23 0.16 6.89
N LEU A 33 0.37 -0.76 7.35
CA LEU A 33 -1.07 -0.56 7.39
C LEU A 33 -1.49 0.60 8.31
N ASN A 34 -0.84 0.73 9.48
CA ASN A 34 -1.09 1.84 10.39
C ASN A 34 -0.72 3.19 9.76
N HIS A 35 0.46 3.27 9.14
CA HIS A 35 0.92 4.48 8.46
C HIS A 35 0.07 4.83 7.23
N LEU A 36 -0.36 3.83 6.45
CA LEU A 36 -1.27 4.04 5.32
C LEU A 36 -2.67 4.49 5.79
N GLY A 37 -3.16 3.97 6.92
CA GLY A 37 -4.38 4.44 7.56
C GLY A 37 -4.31 5.93 7.93
N GLU A 38 -3.24 6.37 8.60
CA GLU A 38 -3.05 7.79 8.93
C GLU A 38 -2.81 8.67 7.70
N THR A 39 -2.20 8.13 6.65
CA THR A 39 -2.05 8.86 5.38
C THR A 39 -3.40 9.01 4.67
N SER A 40 -4.27 8.00 4.78
CA SER A 40 -5.59 8.00 4.17
C SER A 40 -6.56 9.01 4.79
N THR A 41 -6.42 9.33 6.09
CA THR A 41 -7.19 10.41 6.73
C THR A 41 -6.75 11.80 6.31
N LYS A 42 -5.46 11.99 6.01
CA LYS A 42 -4.91 13.26 5.49
C LYS A 42 -5.17 13.46 3.99
N THR A 43 -5.41 12.37 3.25
CA THR A 43 -5.59 12.38 1.80
C THR A 43 -6.95 11.79 1.42
N THR A 44 -6.96 10.65 0.73
CA THR A 44 -8.16 9.88 0.40
C THR A 44 -7.83 8.39 0.41
N LEU A 45 -8.86 7.56 0.63
CA LEU A 45 -8.74 6.10 0.56
C LEU A 45 -8.22 5.63 -0.82
N ARG A 46 -8.68 6.29 -1.90
CA ARG A 46 -8.26 5.99 -3.27
C ARG A 46 -6.76 6.18 -3.47
N TYR A 47 -6.21 7.28 -2.96
CA TYR A 47 -4.78 7.57 -3.06
C TYR A 47 -3.93 6.48 -2.37
N SER A 48 -4.39 6.02 -1.20
CA SER A 48 -3.68 4.99 -0.43
C SER A 48 -3.68 3.63 -1.14
N VAL A 49 -4.80 3.24 -1.74
CA VAL A 49 -4.92 2.00 -2.52
C VAL A 49 -4.02 2.04 -3.76
N GLN A 50 -4.01 3.15 -4.50
CA GLN A 50 -3.19 3.30 -5.71
C GLN A 50 -1.69 3.24 -5.43
N ARG A 51 -1.26 3.54 -4.20
CA ARG A 51 0.15 3.52 -3.79
C ARG A 51 0.66 2.12 -3.46
N LEU A 52 -0.21 1.13 -3.22
CA LEU A 52 0.19 -0.25 -2.93
C LEU A 52 0.96 -0.89 -4.10
N THR A 53 0.44 -0.75 -5.33
CA THR A 53 1.07 -1.31 -6.54
C THR A 53 2.48 -0.76 -6.83
N PRO A 54 2.71 0.57 -6.88
CA PRO A 54 4.05 1.11 -7.10
C PRO A 54 5.00 0.82 -5.94
N ALA A 55 4.51 0.70 -4.70
CA ALA A 55 5.35 0.33 -3.56
C ALA A 55 5.94 -1.09 -3.71
N ASN A 56 5.14 -2.05 -4.19
CA ASN A 56 5.66 -3.40 -4.46
C ASN A 56 6.61 -3.46 -5.63
N LEU A 57 6.28 -2.78 -6.73
CA LEU A 57 7.18 -2.71 -7.88
C LEU A 57 8.52 -2.10 -7.48
N HIS A 58 8.51 -1.09 -6.61
CA HIS A 58 9.74 -0.50 -6.09
C HIS A 58 10.53 -1.49 -5.22
N GLN A 59 9.86 -2.23 -4.33
CA GLN A 59 10.50 -3.25 -3.51
C GLN A 59 11.10 -4.38 -4.37
N GLU A 60 10.36 -4.86 -5.36
CA GLU A 60 10.81 -5.89 -6.30
C GLU A 60 12.00 -5.40 -7.14
N CYS A 61 11.91 -4.19 -7.70
CA CYS A 61 13.02 -3.57 -8.42
C CYS A 61 14.25 -3.40 -7.53
N ALA A 62 14.10 -3.01 -6.26
CA ALA A 62 15.23 -2.86 -5.34
C ALA A 62 15.94 -4.20 -5.09
N LEU A 63 15.21 -5.31 -5.04
CA LEU A 63 15.78 -6.66 -4.90
C LEU A 63 16.51 -7.10 -6.18
N THR A 64 15.87 -6.92 -7.34
CA THR A 64 16.48 -7.25 -8.65
C THR A 64 17.70 -6.38 -8.92
N CYS A 65 17.64 -5.10 -8.58
CA CYS A 65 18.75 -4.16 -8.78
C CYS A 65 19.89 -4.40 -7.77
N LYS A 66 19.59 -4.85 -6.53
CA LYS A 66 20.63 -5.37 -5.62
C LYS A 66 21.31 -6.61 -6.17
N HIS A 67 20.54 -7.54 -6.73
CA HIS A 67 21.08 -8.74 -7.36
C HIS A 67 21.93 -8.41 -8.60
N GLN A 68 21.47 -7.46 -9.41
CA GLN A 68 22.17 -6.98 -10.59
C GLN A 68 23.48 -6.25 -10.22
N ARG A 69 23.47 -5.34 -9.23
CA ARG A 69 24.72 -4.75 -8.72
C ARG A 69 25.70 -5.77 -8.15
N CYS A 70 25.20 -6.82 -7.49
CA CYS A 70 26.04 -7.90 -6.97
C CYS A 70 26.67 -8.73 -8.12
N LYS A 71 25.95 -8.94 -9.23
CA LYS A 71 26.48 -9.57 -10.44
C LYS A 71 27.45 -8.68 -11.22
N ASP A 72 27.19 -7.38 -11.25
CA ASP A 72 27.99 -6.40 -11.98
C ASP A 72 29.26 -5.98 -11.20
N GLY A 73 29.53 -6.59 -10.04
CA GLY A 73 30.76 -6.36 -9.28
C GLY A 73 30.91 -4.95 -8.70
N TYR A 74 29.82 -4.17 -8.64
CA TYR A 74 29.80 -2.88 -7.96
C TYR A 74 29.47 -3.07 -6.47
N PHE A 75 30.42 -3.64 -5.73
CA PHE A 75 30.49 -3.64 -4.26
C PHE A 75 31.92 -3.40 -3.80
#